data_AF-A0AA92TYR7-F1
#
_entry.id   AF-A0AA92TYR7-F1
#
_cell.length_a   1.000
_cell.length_b   1.000
_cell.length_c   1.000
_cell.angle_alpha   90.00
_cell.angle_beta   90.00
_cell.angle_gamma   90.00
#
_symmetry.space_group_name_H-M   'P 1'
#
loop_
_entity.id
_entity.type
_entity.pdbx_description
1 polymer ?
#
loop_
_entity_poly.entity_id
_entity_poly.type
_entity_poly.pdbx_seq_one_letter_code
_entity_poly.pdbx_strand_id
1 'polypeptide(L)'
;MGKCLITKMNGSLSGADLPVLGKIRIKLLGKTNDYHSNSQGYIQVKNSNIEWAGEEKVNSEATGSYTIYFKQPKSGIVYCSDKYNVTSIQTDWMYAADVKFEDLTKYCRNLTSLSLSNSGQTGDLSEIAGLKLINLSLSHSKVTGDIASLPNRYLLTSLDISNNKTISVNTQDLSICTGLTNLDLKDSMATGDIANLSTLTNLEKLELKDTSVSGNLSSLAGLSKLYYFTNWNLQNTWSSQDLRPSSNKIISGEFRFATATDTDNFLINMAKCQASERKQIYFQQSHRTSASDAAVSTLQGKGYTLSQLITDK
;
A
#
# COMPACT_ATOMS: atom_id res chain seq x y z
N MET A 1 34.76 34.35 4.53
CA MET A 1 35.05 33.76 3.20
C MET A 1 34.99 32.25 3.32
N GLY A 2 33.86 31.63 2.95
CA GLY A 2 33.70 30.18 2.96
C GLY A 2 34.48 29.55 1.82
N LYS A 3 35.43 28.66 2.13
CA LYS A 3 36.19 27.93 1.12
C LYS A 3 35.25 26.99 0.37
N CYS A 4 35.04 27.24 -0.92
CA CYS A 4 34.39 26.30 -1.83
C CYS A 4 35.33 25.10 -2.01
N LEU A 5 34.98 23.96 -1.42
CA LEU A 5 35.74 22.73 -1.54
C LEU A 5 35.40 22.11 -2.91
N ILE A 6 36.16 22.44 -3.95
CA ILE A 6 36.09 21.74 -5.23
C ILE A 6 36.93 20.47 -5.10
N THR A 7 36.32 19.38 -4.67
CA THR A 7 36.94 18.07 -4.69
C THR A 7 37.05 17.60 -6.13
N LYS A 8 38.30 17.39 -6.59
CA LYS A 8 38.62 16.79 -7.88
C LYS A 8 38.09 15.35 -7.88
N MET A 9 37.01 15.09 -8.62
CA MET A 9 36.44 13.74 -8.74
C MET A 9 37.35 12.91 -9.66
N ASN A 10 37.83 11.76 -9.17
CA ASN A 10 38.55 10.78 -10.00
C ASN A 10 37.53 9.91 -10.75
N GLY A 11 37.61 9.91 -12.09
CA GLY A 11 36.74 9.14 -12.98
C GLY A 11 35.90 10.02 -13.93
N SER A 12 35.35 9.43 -14.99
CA SER A 12 34.38 10.09 -15.86
C SER A 12 32.99 10.00 -15.24
N LEU A 13 32.50 11.09 -14.65
CA LEU A 13 31.10 11.21 -14.23
C LEU A 13 30.30 11.84 -15.38
N SER A 14 29.19 11.21 -15.75
CA SER A 14 28.25 11.87 -16.66
C SER A 14 27.62 13.06 -15.93
N GLY A 15 27.32 14.17 -16.63
CA GLY A 15 26.75 15.36 -16.00
C GLY A 15 25.43 15.12 -15.25
N ALA A 16 24.71 14.04 -15.60
CA ALA A 16 23.50 13.59 -14.91
C ALA A 16 23.78 13.00 -13.51
N ASP A 17 24.98 12.48 -13.27
CA ASP A 17 25.35 11.83 -12.00
C ASP A 17 25.85 12.83 -10.95
N LEU A 18 26.13 14.09 -11.33
CA LEU A 18 26.61 15.11 -10.41
C LEU A 18 25.49 15.71 -9.55
N PRO A 19 25.69 15.82 -8.22
CA PRO A 19 24.76 16.56 -7.37
C PRO A 19 24.66 18.02 -7.82
N VAL A 20 23.43 18.51 -8.02
CA VAL A 20 23.19 19.93 -8.30
C VAL A 20 22.97 20.64 -6.98
N LEU A 21 23.82 21.63 -6.68
CA LEU A 21 23.72 22.44 -5.46
C LEU A 21 22.30 22.99 -5.29
N GLY A 22 21.74 22.75 -4.10
CA GLY A 22 20.42 23.25 -3.74
C GLY A 22 19.24 22.39 -4.18
N LYS A 23 19.42 21.33 -4.98
CA LYS A 23 18.30 20.49 -5.48
C LYS A 23 18.40 19.06 -4.97
N ILE A 24 17.27 18.39 -4.74
CA ILE A 24 17.25 16.91 -4.72
C ILE A 24 17.02 16.41 -6.15
N ARG A 25 17.35 15.13 -6.36
CA ARG A 25 17.17 14.45 -7.64
C ARG A 25 16.25 13.26 -7.46
N ILE A 26 15.32 13.13 -8.38
CA ILE A 26 14.51 11.94 -8.54
C ILE A 26 14.88 11.37 -9.90
N LYS A 27 15.57 10.23 -9.91
CA LYS A 27 15.96 9.56 -11.14
C LYS A 27 14.77 8.77 -11.63
N LEU A 28 14.34 9.03 -12.84
CA LEU A 28 13.35 8.19 -13.52
C LEU A 28 14.10 7.14 -14.32
N LEU A 29 13.71 5.88 -14.13
CA LEU A 29 14.19 4.76 -14.90
C LEU A 29 13.16 4.50 -16.00
N GLY A 30 13.57 4.60 -17.27
CA GLY A 30 12.71 4.32 -18.43
C GLY A 30 12.45 2.82 -18.60
N LYS A 31 11.92 2.16 -17.58
CA LYS A 31 11.54 0.75 -17.63
C LYS A 31 10.02 0.66 -17.78
N THR A 32 9.57 -0.03 -18.81
CA THR A 32 8.18 -0.47 -18.93
C THR A 32 7.90 -1.47 -17.81
N ASN A 33 6.81 -1.28 -17.08
CA ASN A 33 6.17 -2.41 -16.44
C ASN A 33 5.37 -3.13 -17.53
N ASP A 34 5.58 -4.43 -17.69
CA ASP A 34 5.03 -5.28 -18.76
C ASP A 34 3.48 -5.38 -18.77
N TYR A 35 2.78 -4.59 -17.96
CA TYR A 35 1.35 -4.79 -17.72
C TYR A 35 0.40 -3.97 -18.59
N HIS A 36 0.72 -2.76 -19.07
CA HIS A 36 -0.26 -1.97 -19.84
C HIS A 36 0.39 -1.02 -20.85
N SER A 37 0.21 -1.29 -22.14
CA SER A 37 0.88 -0.58 -23.25
C SER A 37 0.26 0.76 -23.68
N ASN A 38 -0.85 1.21 -23.05
CA ASN A 38 -1.64 2.35 -23.55
C ASN A 38 -1.96 3.47 -22.53
N SER A 39 -1.47 3.39 -21.28
CA SER A 39 -1.76 4.41 -20.25
C SER A 39 -0.68 5.50 -20.20
N GLN A 40 -1.01 6.72 -19.79
CA GLN A 40 0.01 7.74 -19.50
C GLN A 40 0.58 7.49 -18.10
N GLY A 41 1.90 7.58 -17.95
CA GLY A 41 2.55 7.53 -16.66
C GLY A 41 2.96 8.91 -16.17
N TYR A 42 3.11 9.08 -14.86
CA TYR A 42 3.51 10.37 -14.30
C TYR A 42 4.41 10.30 -13.07
N ILE A 43 5.14 11.40 -12.87
CA ILE A 43 5.72 11.77 -11.58
C ILE A 43 5.08 13.07 -11.12
N GLN A 44 4.68 13.11 -9.86
CA GLN A 44 4.12 14.27 -9.19
C GLN A 44 4.97 14.63 -7.97
N VAL A 45 5.35 15.91 -7.89
CA VAL A 45 5.98 16.49 -6.70
C VAL A 45 5.14 17.69 -6.27
N LYS A 46 4.63 17.67 -5.04
CA LYS A 46 3.85 18.78 -4.48
C LYS A 46 4.74 19.74 -3.73
N ASN A 47 4.44 21.03 -3.85
CA ASN A 47 5.12 22.12 -3.15
C ASN A 47 6.64 22.21 -3.41
N SER A 48 7.07 21.96 -4.65
CA SER A 48 8.43 22.30 -5.09
C SER A 48 8.44 22.71 -6.55
N ASN A 49 9.35 23.60 -6.92
CA ASN A 49 9.70 23.83 -8.32
C ASN A 49 10.44 22.61 -8.87
N ILE A 50 10.02 22.12 -10.03
CA ILE A 50 10.66 20.99 -10.72
C ILE A 50 11.38 21.46 -11.99
N GLU A 51 12.45 20.77 -12.34
CA GLU A 51 13.11 20.89 -13.64
C GLU A 51 13.36 19.48 -14.18
N TRP A 52 12.99 19.26 -15.44
CA TRP A 52 13.20 17.99 -16.13
C TRP A 52 14.46 18.05 -16.97
N ALA A 53 15.35 17.08 -16.77
CA ALA A 53 16.50 16.82 -17.64
C ALA A 53 16.36 15.44 -18.29
N GLY A 54 15.79 15.41 -19.50
CA GLY A 54 15.65 14.23 -20.34
C GLY A 54 15.31 14.62 -21.80
N GLU A 55 15.21 13.64 -22.69
CA GLU A 55 15.24 13.85 -24.15
C GLU A 55 13.97 14.45 -24.79
N GLU A 56 12.91 14.76 -24.03
CA GLU A 56 11.65 15.29 -24.57
C GLU A 56 11.00 16.35 -23.65
N LYS A 57 10.25 17.28 -24.25
CA LYS A 57 9.50 18.32 -23.54
C LYS A 57 8.25 17.70 -22.91
N VAL A 58 8.15 17.80 -21.59
CA VAL A 58 7.03 17.26 -20.84
C VAL A 58 5.98 18.35 -20.61
N ASN A 59 4.70 18.00 -20.76
CA ASN A 59 3.58 18.85 -20.37
C ASN A 59 3.55 18.98 -18.84
N SER A 60 3.73 20.19 -18.31
CA SER A 60 3.52 20.53 -16.91
C SER A 60 2.22 21.30 -16.76
N GLU A 61 1.45 21.02 -15.72
CA GLU A 61 0.28 21.81 -15.32
C GLU A 61 0.58 22.49 -13.98
N ALA A 62 0.31 23.80 -13.88
CA ALA A 62 0.47 24.62 -12.67
C ALA A 62 -0.87 24.67 -11.90
N THR A 63 -0.99 24.77 -10.58
CA THR A 63 -0.15 25.36 -9.51
C THR A 63 -0.20 24.47 -8.24
N GLY A 64 0.88 24.40 -7.46
CA GLY A 64 0.97 23.65 -6.18
C GLY A 64 1.32 22.16 -6.29
N SER A 65 1.12 21.57 -7.48
CA SER A 65 1.50 20.21 -7.81
C SER A 65 2.14 20.21 -9.19
N TYR A 66 3.38 19.76 -9.30
CA TYR A 66 4.02 19.62 -10.60
C TYR A 66 3.97 18.17 -11.03
N THR A 67 3.14 17.91 -12.05
CA THR A 67 3.02 16.60 -12.66
C THR A 67 3.71 16.60 -14.01
N ILE A 68 4.57 15.61 -14.24
CA ILE A 68 5.24 15.37 -15.50
C ILE A 68 4.58 14.13 -16.10
N TYR A 69 3.83 14.31 -17.19
CA TYR A 69 3.19 13.20 -17.91
C TYR A 69 4.05 12.72 -19.06
N PHE A 70 4.07 11.40 -19.25
CA PHE A 70 4.82 10.81 -20.34
C PHE A 70 3.98 9.80 -21.12
N LYS A 71 4.21 9.76 -22.44
CA LYS A 71 3.51 8.85 -23.35
C LYS A 71 4.17 7.47 -23.47
N GLN A 72 5.46 7.34 -23.12
CA GLN A 72 6.25 6.10 -23.19
C GLN A 72 7.40 6.15 -22.17
N PRO A 73 7.81 5.05 -21.50
CA PRO A 73 8.84 5.07 -20.47
C PRO A 73 10.15 5.68 -20.96
N LYS A 74 10.68 6.64 -20.18
CA LYS A 74 11.91 7.37 -20.48
C LYS A 74 12.74 7.52 -19.21
N SER A 75 14.05 7.44 -19.40
CA SER A 75 15.01 7.75 -18.35
C SER A 75 15.29 9.25 -18.33
N GLY A 76 15.48 9.80 -17.14
CA GLY A 76 15.86 11.20 -16.96
C GLY A 76 15.86 11.59 -15.49
N ILE A 77 16.06 12.86 -15.21
CA ILE A 77 16.15 13.36 -13.84
C ILE A 77 15.15 14.49 -13.64
N VAL A 78 14.36 14.36 -12.58
CA VAL A 78 13.59 15.48 -12.04
C VAL A 78 14.40 16.11 -10.92
N TYR A 79 14.78 17.37 -11.11
CA TYR A 79 15.38 18.18 -10.06
C TYR A 79 14.29 18.92 -9.30
N CYS A 80 14.31 18.83 -7.97
CA CYS A 80 13.42 19.61 -7.11
C CYS A 80 14.24 20.65 -6.35
N SER A 81 14.09 21.93 -6.67
CA SER A 81 14.90 23.01 -6.08
C SER A 81 14.36 23.51 -4.75
N ASP A 82 13.04 23.49 -4.54
CA ASP A 82 12.40 23.85 -3.27
C ASP A 82 12.13 22.61 -2.40
N LYS A 83 13.18 21.80 -2.26
CA LYS A 83 13.17 20.49 -1.58
C LYS A 83 12.67 20.52 -0.12
N TYR A 84 12.76 21.66 0.56
CA TYR A 84 12.35 21.79 1.96
C TYR A 84 10.84 21.87 2.13
N ASN A 85 10.12 22.32 1.10
CA ASN A 85 8.67 22.48 1.12
C ASN A 85 7.93 21.26 0.54
N VAL A 86 8.65 20.29 -0.03
CA VAL A 86 8.07 19.09 -0.62
C VAL A 86 7.22 18.35 0.41
N THR A 87 5.93 18.17 0.09
CA THR A 87 4.97 17.44 0.94
C THR A 87 4.60 16.08 0.38
N SER A 88 4.75 15.89 -0.93
CA SER A 88 4.41 14.65 -1.60
C SER A 88 5.33 14.39 -2.79
N ILE A 89 5.78 13.14 -2.89
CA ILE A 89 6.44 12.59 -4.08
C ILE A 89 5.66 11.34 -4.46
N GLN A 90 5.17 11.31 -5.69
CA GLN A 90 4.40 10.18 -6.21
C GLN A 90 4.85 9.84 -7.63
N THR A 91 5.12 8.57 -7.87
CA THR A 91 5.08 7.99 -9.21
C THR A 91 3.87 7.08 -9.32
N ASP A 92 3.25 7.07 -10.50
CA ASP A 92 2.19 6.15 -10.81
C ASP A 92 2.20 5.82 -12.31
N TRP A 93 1.79 4.59 -12.64
CA TRP A 93 1.73 3.98 -13.98
C TRP A 93 3.01 4.12 -14.83
N MET A 94 3.55 3.02 -15.34
CA MET A 94 4.65 3.00 -16.34
C MET A 94 5.99 3.66 -15.97
N TYR A 95 6.16 4.26 -14.78
CA TYR A 95 7.42 4.84 -14.34
C TYR A 95 7.92 4.30 -13.03
N ALA A 96 9.18 3.88 -13.08
CA ALA A 96 10.01 3.66 -11.94
C ALA A 96 10.73 4.95 -11.55
N ALA A 97 10.53 5.45 -10.33
CA ALA A 97 11.46 6.38 -9.70
C ALA A 97 12.51 5.63 -8.87
N ASP A 98 13.70 6.22 -8.81
CA ASP A 98 14.77 5.90 -7.90
C ASP A 98 15.24 7.21 -7.25
N VAL A 99 14.85 7.38 -6.00
CA VAL A 99 15.13 8.53 -5.15
C VAL A 99 16.12 8.10 -4.10
N LYS A 100 17.18 8.87 -3.90
CA LYS A 100 18.10 8.59 -2.79
C LYS A 100 17.38 8.86 -1.46
N PHE A 101 17.05 7.83 -0.70
CA PHE A 101 16.31 7.95 0.56
C PHE A 101 16.99 8.86 1.59
N GLU A 102 18.32 8.79 1.70
CA GLU A 102 19.10 9.71 2.54
C GLU A 102 18.82 11.20 2.23
N ASP A 103 18.62 11.56 0.95
CA ASP A 103 18.30 12.95 0.56
C ASP A 103 16.91 13.36 1.03
N LEU A 104 15.94 12.43 1.05
CA LEU A 104 14.59 12.70 1.56
C LEU A 104 14.64 13.05 3.05
N THR A 105 15.28 12.21 3.86
CA THR A 105 15.43 12.49 5.30
C THR A 105 16.25 13.74 5.57
N LYS A 106 17.26 14.03 4.75
CA LYS A 106 18.10 15.20 4.95
C LYS A 106 17.39 16.51 4.61
N TYR A 107 16.58 16.53 3.55
CA TYR A 107 16.07 17.78 2.99
C TYR A 107 14.54 17.91 3.00
N CYS A 108 13.78 16.82 2.87
CA CYS A 108 12.32 16.84 2.68
C CYS A 108 11.57 16.63 4.00
N ARG A 109 11.84 17.46 5.00
CA ARG A 109 11.27 17.26 6.36
C ARG A 109 9.75 17.42 6.46
N ASN A 110 9.14 18.07 5.46
CA ASN A 110 7.69 18.26 5.35
C ASN A 110 7.00 17.15 4.52
N LEU A 111 7.75 16.15 4.05
CA LEU A 111 7.22 15.05 3.25
C LEU A 111 6.33 14.17 4.11
N THR A 112 5.05 14.10 3.75
CA THR A 112 4.03 13.29 4.42
C THR A 112 3.48 12.17 3.54
N SER A 113 3.68 12.25 2.22
CA SER A 113 3.20 11.23 1.28
C SER A 113 4.31 10.79 0.34
N LEU A 114 4.73 9.54 0.44
CA LEU A 114 5.74 8.95 -0.43
C LEU A 114 5.14 7.73 -1.14
N SER A 115 4.97 7.84 -2.45
CA SER A 115 4.49 6.75 -3.31
C SER A 115 5.50 6.51 -4.41
N LEU A 116 6.29 5.45 -4.26
CA LEU A 116 7.31 5.04 -5.23
C LEU A 116 7.01 3.63 -5.71
N SER A 117 5.73 3.30 -5.83
CA SER A 117 5.27 2.00 -6.27
C SER A 117 5.63 1.75 -7.73
N ASN A 118 5.64 0.48 -8.12
CA ASN A 118 5.88 0.06 -9.50
C ASN A 118 7.24 0.55 -10.01
N SER A 119 8.27 0.52 -9.15
CA SER A 119 9.54 1.18 -9.41
C SER A 119 10.79 0.33 -9.16
N GLY A 120 11.92 0.82 -9.66
CA GLY A 120 13.24 0.29 -9.33
C GLY A 120 13.79 0.84 -8.02
N GLN A 121 12.98 1.54 -7.21
CA GLN A 121 13.41 2.17 -5.96
C GLN A 121 14.15 1.16 -5.08
N THR A 122 15.35 1.56 -4.65
CA THR A 122 16.21 0.80 -3.74
C THR A 122 16.41 1.57 -2.42
N GLY A 123 17.25 1.06 -1.52
CA GLY A 123 17.51 1.66 -0.21
C GLY A 123 16.77 0.96 0.90
N ASP A 124 17.15 1.27 2.12
CA ASP A 124 16.61 0.68 3.34
C ASP A 124 15.58 1.60 4.01
N LEU A 125 14.49 1.04 4.56
CA LEU A 125 13.49 1.84 5.29
C LEU A 125 14.08 2.70 6.41
N SER A 126 15.17 2.27 7.06
CA SER A 126 15.86 3.07 8.08
C SER A 126 16.39 4.41 7.56
N GLU A 127 16.68 4.51 6.25
CA GLU A 127 17.12 5.76 5.63
C GLU A 127 16.02 6.83 5.60
N ILE A 128 14.75 6.45 5.70
CA ILE A 128 13.59 7.35 5.78
C ILE A 128 12.98 7.44 7.19
N ALA A 129 13.65 6.90 8.22
CA ALA A 129 13.16 6.87 9.60
C ALA A 129 12.83 8.27 10.19
N GLY A 130 13.49 9.32 9.70
CA GLY A 130 13.29 10.70 10.15
C GLY A 130 12.03 11.38 9.60
N LEU A 131 11.35 10.77 8.62
CA LEU A 131 10.15 11.34 8.01
C LEU A 131 8.90 11.09 8.86
N LYS A 132 7.91 11.97 8.71
CA LYS A 132 6.59 11.88 9.38
C LYS A 132 5.52 11.53 8.35
N LEU A 133 5.67 10.34 7.77
CA LEU A 133 4.80 9.88 6.69
C LEU A 133 3.40 9.54 7.22
N ILE A 134 2.41 10.01 6.49
CA ILE A 134 0.99 9.70 6.62
C ILE A 134 0.61 8.62 5.59
N ASN A 135 1.17 8.71 4.38
CA ASN A 135 0.98 7.71 3.32
C ASN A 135 2.33 7.19 2.84
N LEU A 136 2.47 5.86 2.83
CA LEU A 136 3.64 5.17 2.29
C LEU A 136 3.18 4.06 1.34
N SER A 137 3.57 4.16 0.08
CA SER A 137 3.34 3.12 -0.93
C SER A 137 4.66 2.80 -1.62
N LEU A 138 5.11 1.55 -1.43
CA LEU A 138 6.35 0.99 -1.96
C LEU A 138 6.07 -0.34 -2.68
N SER A 139 4.84 -0.49 -3.19
CA SER A 139 4.40 -1.69 -3.89
C SER A 139 5.28 -1.98 -5.10
N HIS A 140 5.59 -3.24 -5.38
CA HIS A 140 6.45 -3.62 -6.52
C HIS A 140 7.75 -2.79 -6.60
N SER A 141 8.44 -2.59 -5.48
CA SER A 141 9.75 -1.95 -5.40
C SER A 141 10.84 -2.91 -4.94
N LYS A 142 12.09 -2.44 -4.86
CA LYS A 142 13.25 -3.19 -4.33
C LYS A 142 13.77 -2.64 -3.01
N VAL A 143 12.94 -1.85 -2.32
CA VAL A 143 13.27 -1.31 -1.00
C VAL A 143 13.42 -2.47 -0.02
N THR A 144 14.41 -2.39 0.86
CA THR A 144 14.70 -3.37 1.90
C THR A 144 14.39 -2.81 3.29
N GLY A 145 14.53 -3.67 4.30
CA GLY A 145 14.53 -3.25 5.70
C GLY A 145 13.28 -3.73 6.43
N ASP A 146 13.07 -3.18 7.61
CA ASP A 146 11.97 -3.56 8.50
C ASP A 146 11.03 -2.38 8.72
N ILE A 147 9.71 -2.63 8.73
CA ILE A 147 8.74 -1.59 9.05
C ILE A 147 8.95 -0.97 10.45
N ALA A 148 9.50 -1.74 11.40
CA ALA A 148 9.84 -1.27 12.73
C ALA A 148 10.94 -0.19 12.72
N SER A 149 11.76 -0.13 11.65
CA SER A 149 12.77 0.91 11.44
C SER A 149 12.15 2.30 11.23
N LEU A 150 10.84 2.40 11.00
CA LEU A 150 10.11 3.65 10.97
C LEU A 150 9.55 3.97 12.37
N PRO A 151 10.21 4.82 13.18
CA PRO A 151 9.74 5.15 14.52
C PRO A 151 8.42 5.95 14.51
N ASN A 152 8.17 6.70 13.43
CA ASN A 152 6.96 7.52 13.27
C ASN A 152 5.81 6.80 12.54
N ARG A 153 5.89 5.48 12.35
CA ARG A 153 4.85 4.71 11.63
C ARG A 153 3.45 4.79 12.25
N TYR A 154 3.36 5.18 13.53
CA TYR A 154 2.08 5.44 14.20
C TYR A 154 1.26 6.57 13.55
N LEU A 155 1.88 7.41 12.71
CA LEU A 155 1.23 8.47 11.93
C LEU A 155 0.60 7.96 10.62
N LEU A 156 0.91 6.74 10.18
CA LEU A 156 0.43 6.21 8.91
C LEU A 156 -1.09 6.04 8.93
N THR A 157 -1.74 6.51 7.88
CA THR A 157 -3.15 6.25 7.55
C THR A 157 -3.29 5.29 6.38
N SER A 158 -2.29 5.23 5.50
CA SER A 158 -2.24 4.26 4.40
C SER A 158 -0.84 3.66 4.28
N LEU A 159 -0.78 2.33 4.25
CA LEU A 159 0.44 1.57 4.00
C LEU A 159 0.20 0.54 2.91
N ASP A 160 1.02 0.58 1.86
CA ASP A 160 1.03 -0.40 0.78
C ASP A 160 2.46 -0.85 0.50
N ILE A 161 2.74 -2.11 0.85
CA ILE A 161 4.02 -2.80 0.62
C ILE A 161 3.78 -4.04 -0.26
N SER A 162 2.67 -4.06 -0.99
CA SER A 162 2.28 -5.23 -1.75
C SER A 162 3.32 -5.59 -2.83
N ASN A 163 3.55 -6.88 -3.07
CA ASN A 163 4.52 -7.39 -4.05
C ASN A 163 5.96 -6.86 -3.81
N ASN A 164 6.28 -6.45 -2.58
CA ASN A 164 7.65 -6.23 -2.14
C ASN A 164 8.05 -7.36 -1.18
N LYS A 165 9.00 -8.19 -1.63
CA LYS A 165 9.50 -9.37 -0.89
C LYS A 165 10.80 -9.11 -0.16
N THR A 166 11.13 -7.85 0.09
CA THR A 166 12.40 -7.45 0.71
C THR A 166 12.20 -6.56 1.93
N ILE A 167 10.99 -6.06 2.17
CA ILE A 167 10.59 -5.43 3.43
C ILE A 167 9.97 -6.47 4.36
N SER A 168 10.53 -6.63 5.56
CA SER A 168 9.93 -7.42 6.63
C SER A 168 8.83 -6.63 7.35
N VAL A 169 7.71 -7.31 7.61
CA VAL A 169 6.59 -6.78 8.39
C VAL A 169 6.15 -7.84 9.39
N ASN A 170 6.22 -7.53 10.69
CA ASN A 170 5.50 -8.29 11.70
C ASN A 170 4.23 -7.51 12.08
N THR A 171 3.07 -8.18 12.10
CA THR A 171 1.80 -7.53 12.46
C THR A 171 1.83 -6.86 13.84
N GLN A 172 2.65 -7.35 14.79
CA GLN A 172 2.84 -6.72 16.10
C GLN A 172 3.39 -5.30 15.97
N ASP A 173 4.28 -5.05 15.01
CA ASP A 173 4.88 -3.73 14.82
C ASP A 173 3.86 -2.72 14.28
N LEU A 174 2.80 -3.19 13.62
CA LEU A 174 1.71 -2.36 13.12
C LEU A 174 0.64 -2.05 14.18
N SER A 175 0.66 -2.71 15.35
CA SER A 175 -0.35 -2.53 16.40
C SER A 175 -0.48 -1.10 16.93
N ILE A 176 0.56 -0.27 16.76
CA ILE A 176 0.58 1.15 17.16
C ILE A 176 0.03 2.10 16.07
N CYS A 177 -0.17 1.62 14.86
CA CYS A 177 -0.58 2.41 13.69
C CYS A 177 -2.09 2.67 13.66
N THR A 178 -2.65 3.13 14.78
CA THR A 178 -4.10 3.26 15.01
C THR A 178 -4.84 4.20 14.05
N GLY A 179 -4.11 5.02 13.29
CA GLY A 179 -4.63 5.85 12.20
C GLY A 179 -4.85 5.11 10.88
N LEU A 180 -4.35 3.87 10.72
CA LEU A 180 -4.46 3.12 9.47
C LEU A 180 -5.92 2.88 9.08
N THR A 181 -6.25 3.27 7.85
CA THR A 181 -7.51 2.96 7.17
C THR A 181 -7.29 1.94 6.05
N ASN A 182 -6.11 1.95 5.41
CA ASN A 182 -5.74 1.02 4.35
C ASN A 182 -4.40 0.34 4.66
N LEU A 183 -4.41 -0.99 4.70
CA LEU A 183 -3.22 -1.82 4.85
C LEU A 183 -3.18 -2.89 3.75
N ASP A 184 -2.28 -2.72 2.78
CA ASP A 184 -2.01 -3.71 1.74
C ASP A 184 -0.61 -4.30 1.90
N LEU A 185 -0.59 -5.59 2.26
CA LEU A 185 0.63 -6.40 2.42
C LEU A 185 0.63 -7.59 1.47
N LYS A 186 -0.21 -7.60 0.43
CA LYS A 186 -0.35 -8.74 -0.48
C LYS A 186 1.00 -9.15 -1.09
N ASP A 187 1.31 -10.44 -1.15
CA ASP A 187 2.55 -10.99 -1.73
C ASP A 187 3.84 -10.31 -1.19
N SER A 188 3.87 -10.05 0.12
CA SER A 188 5.02 -9.48 0.84
C SER A 188 5.56 -10.43 1.91
N MET A 189 6.69 -10.09 2.52
CA MET A 189 7.25 -10.84 3.67
C MET A 189 6.56 -10.50 5.01
N ALA A 190 5.23 -10.40 5.00
CA ALA A 190 4.44 -10.16 6.21
C ALA A 190 4.23 -11.45 7.03
N THR A 191 4.45 -11.35 8.34
CA THR A 191 4.36 -12.45 9.33
C THR A 191 3.66 -11.95 10.61
N GLY A 192 3.52 -12.83 11.60
CA GLY A 192 2.87 -12.54 12.87
C GLY A 192 1.38 -12.93 12.87
N ASP A 193 0.68 -12.61 13.96
CA ASP A 193 -0.72 -12.95 14.16
C ASP A 193 -1.63 -11.78 13.73
N ILE A 194 -2.67 -12.06 12.95
CA ILE A 194 -3.67 -11.06 12.54
C ILE A 194 -4.36 -10.40 13.75
N ALA A 195 -4.44 -11.05 14.91
CA ALA A 195 -5.03 -10.49 16.13
C ALA A 195 -4.32 -9.21 16.60
N ASN A 196 -3.03 -9.04 16.26
CA ASN A 196 -2.27 -7.82 16.55
C ASN A 196 -2.82 -6.59 15.83
N LEU A 197 -3.61 -6.78 14.77
CA LEU A 197 -4.26 -5.70 14.01
C LEU A 197 -5.63 -5.31 14.58
N SER A 198 -6.11 -5.97 15.64
CA SER A 198 -7.38 -5.65 16.30
C SER A 198 -7.39 -4.25 16.96
N THR A 199 -6.23 -3.66 17.19
CA THR A 199 -6.07 -2.28 17.69
C THR A 199 -6.31 -1.22 16.62
N LEU A 200 -6.32 -1.61 15.33
CA LEU A 200 -6.50 -0.72 14.18
C LEU A 200 -7.99 -0.39 13.96
N THR A 201 -8.59 0.30 14.92
CA THR A 201 -10.04 0.61 14.95
C THR A 201 -10.54 1.44 13.76
N ASN A 202 -9.63 2.12 13.06
CA ASN A 202 -9.93 2.87 11.83
C ASN A 202 -9.80 2.06 10.54
N LEU A 203 -9.35 0.81 10.62
CA LEU A 203 -9.04 -0.01 9.45
C LEU A 203 -10.30 -0.31 8.65
N GLU A 204 -10.22 -0.04 7.35
CA GLU A 204 -11.31 -0.21 6.39
C GLU A 204 -10.99 -1.34 5.39
N LYS A 205 -9.73 -1.42 4.97
CA LYS A 205 -9.21 -2.39 4.00
C LYS A 205 -7.98 -3.08 4.56
N LEU A 206 -7.99 -4.41 4.51
CA LEU A 206 -6.88 -5.27 4.93
C LEU A 206 -6.61 -6.35 3.87
N GLU A 207 -5.47 -6.26 3.19
CA GLU A 207 -5.07 -7.24 2.19
C GLU A 207 -3.83 -8.01 2.65
N LEU A 208 -4.00 -9.31 2.89
CA LEU A 208 -2.98 -10.23 3.43
C LEU A 208 -2.78 -11.46 2.55
N LYS A 209 -3.33 -11.44 1.33
CA LYS A 209 -3.19 -12.54 0.37
C LYS A 209 -1.71 -12.81 0.08
N ASP A 210 -1.36 -14.09 -0.02
CA ASP A 210 0.01 -14.54 -0.29
C ASP A 210 1.06 -14.04 0.73
N THR A 211 0.67 -13.95 2.00
CA THR A 211 1.59 -13.64 3.14
C THR A 211 1.73 -14.83 4.09
N SER A 212 2.63 -14.74 5.06
CA SER A 212 2.77 -15.71 6.16
C SER A 212 2.12 -15.23 7.46
N VAL A 213 1.19 -14.26 7.39
CA VAL A 213 0.39 -13.86 8.55
C VAL A 213 -0.52 -15.01 8.95
N SER A 214 -0.51 -15.35 10.25
CA SER A 214 -1.29 -16.41 10.87
C SER A 214 -2.48 -15.84 11.66
N GLY A 215 -3.20 -16.72 12.36
CA GLY A 215 -4.31 -16.33 13.23
C GLY A 215 -5.67 -16.45 12.56
N ASN A 216 -6.62 -15.62 12.96
CA ASN A 216 -8.03 -15.79 12.62
C ASN A 216 -8.76 -14.46 12.36
N LEU A 217 -9.52 -14.38 11.26
CA LEU A 217 -10.35 -13.21 10.97
C LEU A 217 -11.34 -12.85 12.09
N SER A 218 -11.82 -13.82 12.87
CA SER A 218 -12.73 -13.55 14.00
C SER A 218 -12.13 -12.61 15.05
N SER A 219 -10.79 -12.56 15.19
CA SER A 219 -10.11 -11.58 16.04
C SER A 219 -10.34 -10.13 15.61
N LEU A 220 -10.77 -9.91 14.35
CA LEU A 220 -11.09 -8.60 13.79
C LEU A 220 -12.61 -8.33 13.72
N ALA A 221 -13.46 -9.21 14.28
CA ALA A 221 -14.91 -9.10 14.17
C ALA A 221 -15.46 -7.76 14.73
N GLY A 222 -14.78 -7.19 15.74
CA GLY A 222 -15.12 -5.91 16.36
C GLY A 222 -14.73 -4.66 15.56
N LEU A 223 -13.91 -4.77 14.52
CA LEU A 223 -13.48 -3.61 13.72
C LEU A 223 -14.66 -3.08 12.89
N SER A 224 -15.28 -2.00 13.37
CA SER A 224 -16.55 -1.48 12.82
C SER A 224 -16.43 -0.90 11.42
N LYS A 225 -15.26 -0.37 11.07
CA LYS A 225 -14.98 0.21 9.76
C LYS A 225 -14.50 -0.81 8.73
N LEU A 226 -13.97 -1.95 9.16
CA LEU A 226 -13.42 -2.97 8.26
C LEU A 226 -14.52 -3.51 7.36
N TYR A 227 -14.36 -3.33 6.05
CA TYR A 227 -15.35 -3.80 5.08
C TYR A 227 -14.73 -4.60 3.95
N TYR A 228 -13.41 -4.65 3.88
CA TYR A 228 -12.70 -5.43 2.87
C TYR A 228 -11.51 -6.16 3.47
N PHE A 229 -11.47 -7.47 3.21
CA PHE A 229 -10.46 -8.38 3.69
C PHE A 229 -10.08 -9.41 2.63
N THR A 230 -8.79 -9.64 2.41
CA THR A 230 -8.34 -10.75 1.56
C THR A 230 -7.27 -11.57 2.25
N ASN A 231 -7.47 -12.89 2.27
CA ASN A 231 -6.44 -13.83 2.66
C ASN A 231 -6.72 -15.23 2.08
N TRP A 232 -5.67 -15.89 1.56
CA TRP A 232 -5.76 -17.24 0.98
C TRP A 232 -5.21 -18.37 1.87
N ASN A 233 -4.38 -18.01 2.86
CA ASN A 233 -3.62 -18.97 3.66
C ASN A 233 -4.29 -19.30 5.00
N LEU A 234 -5.14 -18.42 5.51
CA LEU A 234 -5.84 -18.57 6.77
C LEU A 234 -7.05 -19.49 6.61
N GLN A 235 -7.10 -20.53 7.43
CA GLN A 235 -8.31 -21.31 7.65
C GLN A 235 -9.12 -20.63 8.76
N ASN A 236 -9.87 -19.59 8.39
CA ASN A 236 -10.60 -18.77 9.34
C ASN A 236 -11.67 -19.58 10.06
N THR A 237 -11.91 -19.25 11.33
CA THR A 237 -13.08 -19.75 12.08
C THR A 237 -14.04 -18.61 12.32
N TRP A 238 -15.31 -18.96 12.46
CA TRP A 238 -16.38 -18.03 12.76
C TRP A 238 -17.41 -18.76 13.62
N SER A 239 -17.08 -18.88 14.90
CA SER A 239 -17.77 -19.78 15.83
C SER A 239 -19.22 -19.40 16.17
N SER A 240 -19.66 -18.18 15.83
CA SER A 240 -21.01 -17.70 16.12
C SER A 240 -21.58 -16.80 15.01
N GLN A 241 -22.90 -16.83 14.87
CA GLN A 241 -23.69 -16.02 13.93
C GLN A 241 -23.82 -14.55 14.38
N ASP A 242 -23.25 -14.18 15.52
CA ASP A 242 -23.34 -12.87 16.15
C ASP A 242 -21.97 -12.30 16.57
N LEU A 243 -20.85 -12.85 16.04
CA LEU A 243 -19.50 -12.36 16.35
C LEU A 243 -19.29 -10.90 15.94
N ARG A 244 -19.85 -10.49 14.80
CA ARG A 244 -19.78 -9.11 14.29
C ARG A 244 -21.09 -8.38 14.58
N PRO A 245 -21.05 -7.20 15.25
CA PRO A 245 -22.22 -6.37 15.48
C PRO A 245 -22.94 -5.99 14.18
N SER A 246 -24.28 -6.00 14.19
CA SER A 246 -25.11 -5.66 13.01
C SER A 246 -24.97 -4.20 12.55
N SER A 247 -24.53 -3.31 13.44
CA SER A 247 -24.16 -1.92 13.10
C SER A 247 -22.90 -1.82 12.24
N ASN A 248 -22.09 -2.88 12.16
CA ASN A 248 -20.84 -2.86 11.40
C ASN A 248 -21.09 -3.16 9.91
N LYS A 249 -20.15 -2.74 9.06
CA LYS A 249 -20.17 -3.03 7.62
C LYS A 249 -19.95 -4.53 7.35
N ILE A 250 -20.62 -5.07 6.33
CA ILE A 250 -20.32 -6.39 5.76
C ILE A 250 -18.88 -6.41 5.28
N ILE A 251 -18.16 -7.49 5.65
CA ILE A 251 -16.79 -7.73 5.20
C ILE A 251 -16.86 -8.47 3.86
N SER A 252 -16.38 -7.80 2.81
CA SER A 252 -16.20 -8.32 1.47
C SER A 252 -14.77 -8.78 1.23
N GLY A 253 -14.55 -9.52 0.14
CA GLY A 253 -13.22 -9.92 -0.32
C GLY A 253 -13.09 -11.43 -0.46
N GLU A 254 -11.95 -11.96 -0.05
CA GLU A 254 -11.54 -13.33 -0.35
C GLU A 254 -11.22 -14.07 0.95
N PHE A 255 -11.91 -15.18 1.18
CA PHE A 255 -11.87 -15.90 2.45
C PHE A 255 -11.67 -17.40 2.21
N ARG A 256 -11.05 -18.04 3.20
CA ARG A 256 -11.09 -19.48 3.37
C ARG A 256 -11.51 -19.78 4.81
N PHE A 257 -12.53 -20.62 4.99
CA PHE A 257 -13.01 -21.04 6.31
C PHE A 257 -12.62 -22.49 6.60
N ALA A 258 -12.40 -22.80 7.89
CA ALA A 258 -11.96 -24.12 8.34
C ALA A 258 -13.05 -25.20 8.18
N THR A 259 -14.31 -24.83 8.41
CA THR A 259 -15.46 -25.76 8.33
C THR A 259 -16.65 -25.15 7.61
N ALA A 260 -17.59 -26.00 7.17
CA ALA A 260 -18.85 -25.54 6.61
C ALA A 260 -19.68 -24.71 7.62
N THR A 261 -19.65 -25.09 8.89
CA THR A 261 -20.31 -24.35 9.98
C THR A 261 -19.73 -22.94 10.14
N ASP A 262 -18.41 -22.77 10.03
CA ASP A 262 -17.78 -21.45 10.06
C ASP A 262 -18.25 -20.58 8.90
N THR A 263 -18.30 -21.14 7.68
CA THR A 263 -18.85 -20.43 6.50
C THR A 263 -20.30 -20.04 6.71
N ASP A 264 -21.14 -20.95 7.21
CA ASP A 264 -22.56 -20.71 7.47
C ASP A 264 -22.75 -19.60 8.49
N ASN A 265 -22.02 -19.66 9.60
CA ASN A 265 -22.07 -18.65 10.65
C ASN A 265 -21.62 -17.29 10.15
N PHE A 266 -20.53 -17.23 9.38
CA PHE A 266 -20.05 -15.99 8.77
C PHE A 266 -21.12 -15.38 7.87
N LEU A 267 -21.72 -16.17 6.99
CA LEU A 267 -22.74 -15.69 6.05
C LEU A 267 -23.99 -15.19 6.77
N ILE A 268 -24.49 -15.92 7.78
CA ILE A 268 -25.63 -15.50 8.60
C ILE A 268 -25.29 -14.20 9.36
N ASN A 269 -24.08 -14.09 9.89
CA ASN A 269 -23.65 -12.88 10.58
C ASN A 269 -23.56 -11.68 9.62
N MET A 270 -22.96 -11.85 8.44
CA MET A 270 -22.86 -10.78 7.43
C MET A 270 -24.23 -10.36 6.90
N ALA A 271 -25.18 -11.29 6.75
CA ALA A 271 -26.54 -10.95 6.34
C ALA A 271 -27.23 -9.96 7.30
N LYS A 272 -26.86 -9.94 8.59
CA LYS A 272 -27.34 -8.97 9.60
C LYS A 272 -26.64 -7.60 9.54
N CYS A 273 -25.46 -7.52 8.94
CA CYS A 273 -24.60 -6.34 8.92
C CYS A 273 -25.02 -5.29 7.87
N GLN A 274 -24.49 -4.06 7.98
CA GLN A 274 -24.76 -2.97 7.05
C GLN A 274 -24.04 -3.15 5.70
N ALA A 275 -24.68 -2.74 4.61
CA ALA A 275 -24.09 -2.72 3.28
C ALA A 275 -22.83 -1.83 3.23
N SER A 276 -21.77 -2.34 2.59
CA SER A 276 -20.53 -1.63 2.26
C SER A 276 -20.41 -1.39 0.74
N GLU A 277 -19.42 -0.60 0.33
CA GLU A 277 -19.22 -0.20 -1.08
C GLU A 277 -18.74 -1.34 -1.99
N ARG A 278 -17.95 -2.29 -1.45
CA ARG A 278 -17.51 -3.47 -2.21
C ARG A 278 -18.51 -4.61 -2.00
N LYS A 279 -18.95 -5.21 -3.09
CA LYS A 279 -20.10 -6.14 -3.14
C LYS A 279 -19.72 -7.54 -3.59
N GLN A 280 -18.48 -7.96 -3.36
CA GLN A 280 -17.97 -9.25 -3.82
C GLN A 280 -17.47 -10.03 -2.61
N ILE A 281 -17.92 -11.28 -2.51
CA ILE A 281 -17.46 -12.24 -1.50
C ILE A 281 -17.07 -13.51 -2.25
N TYR A 282 -15.82 -13.90 -2.11
CA TYR A 282 -15.25 -15.05 -2.77
C TYR A 282 -14.75 -16.03 -1.72
N PHE A 283 -15.13 -17.30 -1.89
CA PHE A 283 -14.78 -18.37 -0.97
C PHE A 283 -13.78 -19.31 -1.63
N GLN A 284 -12.53 -19.28 -1.19
CA GLN A 284 -11.51 -20.21 -1.64
C GLN A 284 -11.64 -21.52 -0.86
N GLN A 285 -11.99 -22.61 -1.56
CA GLN A 285 -12.06 -23.96 -0.98
C GLN A 285 -12.92 -24.04 0.31
N SER A 286 -13.92 -23.18 0.46
CA SER A 286 -14.83 -23.23 1.60
C SER A 286 -16.13 -23.90 1.19
N HIS A 287 -16.70 -24.66 2.11
CA HIS A 287 -18.00 -25.32 1.97
C HIS A 287 -19.02 -24.59 2.82
N ARG A 288 -20.31 -24.77 2.50
CA ARG A 288 -21.46 -24.28 3.29
C ARG A 288 -22.54 -25.36 3.31
N THR A 289 -23.51 -25.23 4.21
CA THR A 289 -24.71 -26.07 4.20
C THR A 289 -25.95 -25.25 3.82
N SER A 290 -27.11 -25.90 3.78
CA SER A 290 -28.40 -25.22 3.61
C SER A 290 -28.76 -24.29 4.78
N ALA A 291 -28.06 -24.40 5.92
CA ALA A 291 -28.30 -23.59 7.11
C ALA A 291 -28.19 -22.09 6.85
N SER A 292 -27.40 -21.66 5.86
CA SER A 292 -27.21 -20.25 5.54
C SER A 292 -27.89 -19.81 4.23
N ASP A 293 -28.85 -20.57 3.69
CA ASP A 293 -29.50 -20.25 2.39
C ASP A 293 -30.25 -18.93 2.43
N ALA A 294 -31.03 -18.69 3.49
CA ALA A 294 -31.71 -17.42 3.70
C ALA A 294 -30.72 -16.23 3.81
N ALA A 295 -29.54 -16.47 4.39
CA ALA A 295 -28.49 -15.47 4.50
C ALA A 295 -27.89 -15.11 3.14
N VAL A 296 -27.67 -16.10 2.26
CA VAL A 296 -27.22 -15.87 0.87
C VAL A 296 -28.23 -15.04 0.10
N SER A 297 -29.51 -15.42 0.15
CA SER A 297 -30.58 -14.63 -0.52
C SER A 297 -30.63 -13.20 0.00
N THR A 298 -30.45 -13.00 1.32
CA THR A 298 -30.39 -11.67 1.93
C THR A 298 -29.19 -10.86 1.42
N LEU A 299 -28.00 -11.47 1.34
CA LEU A 299 -26.79 -10.81 0.84
C LEU A 299 -26.91 -10.46 -0.65
N GLN A 300 -27.46 -11.36 -1.47
CA GLN A 300 -27.75 -11.10 -2.87
C GLN A 300 -28.77 -9.97 -3.04
N GLY A 301 -29.82 -9.92 -2.19
CA GLY A 301 -30.76 -8.81 -2.13
C GLY A 301 -30.11 -7.47 -1.76
N LYS A 302 -29.02 -7.49 -0.99
CA LYS A 302 -28.16 -6.32 -0.71
C LYS A 302 -27.15 -6.00 -1.83
N GLY A 303 -27.25 -6.69 -2.97
CA GLY A 303 -26.42 -6.51 -4.16
C GLY A 303 -25.06 -7.23 -4.11
N TYR A 304 -24.85 -8.16 -3.17
CA TYR A 304 -23.59 -8.91 -3.08
C TYR A 304 -23.57 -10.09 -4.05
N THR A 305 -22.45 -10.24 -4.75
CA THR A 305 -22.10 -11.45 -5.50
C THR A 305 -21.29 -12.37 -4.62
N LEU A 306 -21.75 -13.61 -4.46
CA LEU A 306 -21.06 -14.68 -3.74
C LEU A 306 -20.60 -15.72 -4.75
N SER A 307 -19.30 -16.04 -4.74
CA SER A 307 -18.67 -16.94 -5.72
C SER A 307 -17.92 -18.09 -5.05
N GLN A 308 -17.82 -19.22 -5.77
CA GLN A 308 -17.11 -20.44 -5.37
C GLN A 308 -17.63 -21.16 -4.12
N LEU A 309 -18.93 -21.04 -3.85
CA LEU A 309 -19.58 -21.80 -2.78
C LEU A 309 -19.95 -23.21 -3.27
N ILE A 310 -19.47 -24.23 -2.57
CA ILE A 310 -19.93 -25.61 -2.71
C ILE A 310 -20.87 -25.90 -1.54
N THR A 311 -22.10 -26.30 -1.86
CA THR A 311 -23.06 -26.74 -0.84
C THR A 311 -22.89 -28.23 -0.64
N ASP A 312 -22.60 -28.66 0.59
CA ASP A 312 -22.54 -30.08 0.91
C ASP A 312 -23.98 -30.64 0.89
N LYS A 313 -24.17 -31.81 0.25
CA LYS A 313 -25.48 -32.49 0.15
C LYS A 313 -25.81 -33.27 1.42
#